data_AF-A0A7U2EUH8-F1
#
_entry.id   AF-A0A7U2EUH8-F1
#
_cell.length_a   1.000
_cell.length_b   1.000
_cell.length_c   1.000
_cell.angle_alpha   90.00
_cell.angle_beta   90.00
_cell.angle_gamma   90.00
#
_symmetry.space_group_name_H-M   'P 1'
#
loop_
_entity.id
_entity.type
_entity.pdbx_description
1 polymer ?
#
loop_
_entity_poly.entity_id
_entity_poly.type
_entity_poly.pdbx_seq_one_letter_code
_entity_poly.pdbx_strand_id
1 'polypeptide(L)'
;MGSFDQSKAYAAQETEGQFFDDGREVELLHFVYGHKNIEKIRGSPQNVLAAIDEYGRTKKYLMNVGEDKGRIVTDLIAEVKPKTMVELGGYVGYSCILFGEAVRKAGGQRYFSLERDPAFAAVIMSLVDLAGLSDTVKVIVGSSDESIARLTSSGQIKHIDLMFLDHYKPAYTTDLKLCEELGLITKGSVLAADNVIKPGNPPYLEYVRSSVEEKVKKAKLGGDSHTNGIAETNVKMYESRYGKANFSNSKGNPNLVYESKLNNSYEPTGEPDGIEITRCVG
;
A
#
# COMPACT_ATOMS: atom_id res chain seq x y z
N MET A 1 15.32 3.30 17.18
CA MET A 1 15.42 2.35 16.05
C MET A 1 16.73 1.61 16.21
N GLY A 2 16.73 0.28 16.15
CA GLY A 2 17.97 -0.50 16.14
C GLY A 2 18.68 -0.39 14.78
N SER A 3 19.89 -0.94 14.64
CA SER A 3 20.60 -0.98 13.36
C SER A 3 19.89 -1.90 12.35
N PHE A 4 19.89 -1.53 11.07
CA PHE A 4 19.41 -2.39 9.99
C PHE A 4 20.30 -3.64 9.85
N ASP A 5 19.67 -4.80 9.66
CA ASP A 5 20.36 -6.05 9.37
C ASP A 5 20.75 -6.10 7.89
N GLN A 6 22.04 -5.97 7.60
CA GLN A 6 22.56 -5.95 6.23
C GLN A 6 22.41 -7.29 5.51
N SER A 7 22.20 -8.41 6.23
CA SER A 7 22.07 -9.73 5.60
C SER A 7 20.77 -9.90 4.80
N LYS A 8 19.77 -9.07 5.08
CA LYS A 8 18.49 -9.05 4.36
C LYS A 8 18.38 -7.94 3.31
N ALA A 9 19.42 -7.13 3.13
CA ALA A 9 19.41 -6.02 2.18
C ALA A 9 19.10 -6.51 0.76
N TYR A 10 18.12 -5.87 0.12
CA TYR A 10 17.89 -6.04 -1.31
C TYR A 10 19.07 -5.48 -2.13
N ALA A 11 19.14 -5.88 -3.40
CA ALA A 11 20.06 -5.29 -4.35
C ALA A 11 19.89 -3.76 -4.36
N ALA A 12 20.99 -3.05 -4.58
CA ALA A 12 20.97 -1.59 -4.66
C ALA A 12 20.03 -1.13 -5.78
N GLN A 13 19.32 -0.03 -5.54
CA GLN A 13 18.47 0.58 -6.54
C GLN A 13 19.31 1.03 -7.75
N GLU A 14 18.99 0.55 -8.94
CA GLU A 14 19.82 0.81 -10.12
C GLU A 14 19.77 2.27 -10.57
N THR A 15 18.65 2.96 -10.31
CA THR A 15 18.48 4.40 -10.57
C THR A 15 17.46 4.98 -9.58
N GLU A 16 17.88 5.96 -8.78
CA GLU A 16 16.99 6.65 -7.83
C GLU A 16 15.92 7.45 -8.58
N GLY A 17 14.64 7.23 -8.25
CA GLY A 17 13.50 7.94 -8.85
C GLY A 17 13.00 7.40 -10.19
N GLN A 18 13.54 6.28 -10.69
CA GLN A 18 12.97 5.58 -11.84
C GLN A 18 11.78 4.71 -11.40
N PHE A 19 10.66 4.80 -12.12
CA PHE A 19 9.56 3.84 -11.98
C PHE A 19 9.99 2.51 -12.57
N PHE A 20 9.87 1.45 -11.77
CA PHE A 20 10.25 0.10 -12.16
C PHE A 20 9.05 -0.59 -12.82
N ASP A 21 9.08 -0.57 -14.15
CA ASP A 21 8.17 -1.23 -15.10
C ASP A 21 9.00 -1.70 -16.30
N ASP A 22 10.19 -2.23 -15.99
CA ASP A 22 11.18 -2.68 -16.97
C ASP A 22 11.05 -4.18 -17.27
N GLY A 23 9.96 -4.80 -16.83
CA GLY A 23 9.66 -6.22 -16.97
C GLY A 23 10.16 -7.09 -15.81
N ARG A 24 10.85 -6.51 -14.80
CA ARG A 24 11.32 -7.27 -13.62
C ARG A 24 10.19 -7.96 -12.86
N GLU A 25 8.97 -7.46 -12.93
CA GLU A 25 7.79 -8.03 -12.28
C GLU A 25 7.44 -9.39 -12.89
N VAL A 26 7.54 -9.49 -14.22
CA VAL A 26 7.33 -10.75 -14.96
C VAL A 26 8.56 -11.66 -14.81
N GLU A 27 9.77 -11.11 -14.80
CA GLU A 27 10.99 -11.88 -14.50
C GLU A 27 10.95 -12.52 -13.10
N LEU A 28 10.46 -11.79 -12.09
CA LEU A 28 10.22 -12.31 -10.75
C LEU A 28 9.24 -13.47 -10.78
N LEU A 29 8.13 -13.33 -11.52
CA LEU A 29 7.16 -14.41 -11.65
C LEU A 29 7.81 -15.68 -12.24
N HIS A 30 8.62 -15.53 -13.30
CA HIS A 30 9.38 -16.64 -13.87
C HIS A 30 10.41 -17.22 -12.89
N PHE A 31 11.08 -16.37 -12.12
CA PHE A 31 12.03 -16.79 -11.10
C PHE A 31 11.37 -17.66 -10.02
N VAL A 32 10.23 -17.21 -9.48
CA VAL A 32 9.50 -17.94 -8.43
C VAL A 32 8.96 -19.27 -8.97
N TYR A 33 8.31 -19.27 -10.14
CA TYR A 33 7.74 -20.49 -10.73
C TYR A 33 8.80 -21.48 -11.26
N GLY A 34 9.97 -20.98 -11.67
CA GLY A 34 11.12 -21.78 -12.05
C GLY A 34 12.02 -22.21 -10.89
N HIS A 35 11.66 -21.84 -9.65
CA HIS A 35 12.50 -22.11 -8.49
C HIS A 35 12.61 -23.61 -8.20
N LYS A 36 13.83 -24.11 -7.91
CA LYS A 36 14.11 -25.54 -7.67
C LYS A 36 13.28 -26.18 -6.55
N ASN A 37 12.75 -25.37 -5.63
CA ASN A 37 11.91 -25.79 -4.50
C ASN A 37 10.42 -25.43 -4.70
N ILE A 38 9.94 -25.27 -5.93
CA ILE A 38 8.56 -24.85 -6.24
C ILE A 38 7.49 -25.67 -5.48
N GLU A 39 7.70 -26.98 -5.30
CA GLU A 39 6.79 -27.85 -4.54
C GLU A 39 6.66 -27.46 -3.07
N LYS A 40 7.71 -26.89 -2.45
CA LYS A 40 7.65 -26.36 -1.08
C LYS A 40 7.08 -24.94 -1.03
N ILE A 41 7.19 -24.19 -2.13
CA ILE A 41 6.69 -22.82 -2.23
C ILE A 41 5.17 -22.81 -2.35
N ARG A 42 4.62 -23.72 -3.14
CA ARG A 42 3.18 -23.82 -3.39
C ARG A 42 2.38 -24.00 -2.09
N GLY A 43 1.36 -23.18 -1.91
CA GLY A 43 0.48 -23.17 -0.74
C GLY A 43 1.12 -22.60 0.53
N SER A 44 2.31 -22.02 0.45
CA SER A 44 3.03 -21.47 1.62
C SER A 44 3.33 -19.98 1.42
N PRO A 45 2.53 -19.07 2.02
CA PRO A 45 2.78 -17.63 1.96
C PRO A 45 4.22 -17.26 2.37
N GLN A 46 4.73 -17.91 3.43
CA GLN A 46 6.08 -17.69 3.92
C GLN A 46 7.15 -18.06 2.87
N ASN A 47 6.98 -19.19 2.17
CA ASN A 47 7.97 -19.62 1.17
C ASN A 47 7.85 -18.83 -0.14
N VAL A 48 6.66 -18.33 -0.49
CA VAL A 48 6.50 -17.40 -1.62
C VAL A 48 7.21 -16.08 -1.30
N LEU A 49 7.01 -15.50 -0.12
CA LEU A 49 7.71 -14.29 0.31
C LEU A 49 9.22 -14.48 0.31
N ALA A 50 9.72 -15.60 0.84
CA ALA A 50 11.15 -15.91 0.83
C ALA A 50 11.74 -16.01 -0.59
N ALA A 51 10.97 -16.51 -1.57
CA ALA A 51 11.39 -16.55 -2.97
C ALA A 51 11.40 -15.15 -3.61
N ILE A 52 10.45 -14.28 -3.25
CA ILE A 52 10.44 -12.88 -3.67
C ILE A 52 11.65 -12.13 -3.08
N ASP A 53 11.93 -12.34 -1.79
CA ASP A 53 13.11 -11.76 -1.15
C ASP A 53 14.42 -12.29 -1.76
N GLU A 54 14.50 -13.57 -2.11
CA GLU A 54 15.66 -14.13 -2.81
C GLU A 54 15.90 -13.42 -4.14
N TYR A 55 14.85 -13.15 -4.92
CA TYR A 55 14.97 -12.35 -6.14
C TYR A 55 15.42 -10.92 -5.83
N GLY A 56 14.77 -10.26 -4.86
CA GLY A 56 15.08 -8.89 -4.43
C GLY A 56 16.53 -8.72 -3.98
N ARG A 57 17.11 -9.74 -3.34
CA ARG A 57 18.49 -9.76 -2.86
C ARG A 57 19.52 -10.16 -3.92
N THR A 58 19.17 -11.08 -4.83
CA THR A 58 20.16 -11.72 -5.71
C THR A 58 20.06 -11.33 -7.19
N LYS A 59 18.96 -10.71 -7.62
CA LYS A 59 18.68 -10.40 -9.03
C LYS A 59 18.54 -8.91 -9.29
N LYS A 60 17.45 -8.31 -8.82
CA LYS A 60 17.11 -6.91 -9.06
C LYS A 60 16.36 -6.34 -7.86
N TYR A 61 16.50 -5.04 -7.66
CA TYR A 61 15.75 -4.33 -6.64
C TYR A 61 14.24 -4.46 -6.87
N LEU A 62 13.47 -4.60 -5.79
CA LEU A 62 12.01 -4.57 -5.79
C LEU A 62 11.55 -3.52 -4.76
N MET A 63 10.57 -2.71 -5.15
CA MET A 63 9.97 -1.68 -4.30
C MET A 63 8.93 -2.23 -3.32
N ASN A 64 9.27 -3.32 -2.63
CA ASN A 64 8.41 -3.93 -1.63
C ASN A 64 8.49 -3.16 -0.30
N VAL A 65 7.44 -3.23 0.51
CA VAL A 65 7.45 -2.75 1.91
C VAL A 65 8.58 -3.36 2.76
N GLY A 66 9.04 -4.57 2.42
CA GLY A 66 10.14 -5.25 3.10
C GLY A 66 9.80 -5.83 4.46
N GLU A 67 10.76 -6.54 5.06
CA GLU A 67 10.55 -7.28 6.31
C GLU A 67 10.36 -6.38 7.54
N ASP A 68 11.08 -5.25 7.65
CA ASP A 68 11.02 -4.38 8.83
C ASP A 68 9.70 -3.61 8.93
N LYS A 69 9.30 -2.91 7.85
CA LYS A 69 7.99 -2.24 7.80
C LYS A 69 6.84 -3.24 7.73
N GLY A 70 7.03 -4.36 7.03
CA GLY A 70 6.07 -5.46 6.99
C GLY A 70 5.73 -5.99 8.40
N ARG A 71 6.71 -6.06 9.32
CA ARG A 71 6.44 -6.44 10.71
C ARG A 71 5.55 -5.44 11.44
N ILE A 72 5.76 -4.13 11.25
CA ILE A 72 4.93 -3.09 11.86
C ILE A 72 3.46 -3.26 11.46
N VAL A 73 3.21 -3.48 10.17
CA VAL A 73 1.84 -3.60 9.65
C VAL A 73 1.21 -4.95 10.04
N THR A 74 1.97 -6.05 10.07
CA THR A 74 1.44 -7.35 10.53
C THR A 74 1.12 -7.36 12.03
N ASP A 75 1.94 -6.70 12.87
CA ASP A 75 1.62 -6.48 14.29
C ASP A 75 0.34 -5.64 14.44
N LEU A 76 0.19 -4.60 13.61
CA LEU A 76 -1.02 -3.77 13.58
C LEU A 76 -2.26 -4.58 13.17
N ILE A 77 -2.16 -5.46 12.18
CA ILE A 77 -3.25 -6.35 11.75
C ILE A 77 -3.64 -7.30 12.90
N ALA A 78 -2.67 -7.86 13.64
CA ALA A 78 -2.94 -8.72 14.78
C ALA A 78 -3.62 -7.98 15.95
N GLU A 79 -3.30 -6.70 16.12
CA GLU A 79 -3.93 -5.80 17.11
C GLU A 79 -5.37 -5.43 16.71
N VAL A 80 -5.56 -4.94 15.48
CA VAL A 80 -6.83 -4.41 14.98
C VAL A 80 -7.84 -5.51 14.66
N LYS A 81 -7.35 -6.67 14.18
CA LYS A 81 -8.16 -7.81 13.68
C LYS A 81 -9.20 -7.37 12.65
N PRO A 82 -8.77 -6.75 11.54
CA PRO A 82 -9.69 -6.18 10.55
C PRO A 82 -10.55 -7.27 9.90
N LYS A 83 -11.86 -7.02 9.78
CA LYS A 83 -12.73 -7.89 8.97
C LYS A 83 -12.54 -7.60 7.48
N THR A 84 -12.36 -6.34 7.14
CA THR A 84 -12.10 -5.84 5.80
C THR A 84 -10.83 -4.99 5.81
N MET A 85 -9.81 -5.45 5.09
CA MET A 85 -8.60 -4.68 4.81
C MET A 85 -8.59 -4.24 3.34
N VAL A 86 -8.15 -3.01 3.08
CA VAL A 86 -7.97 -2.47 1.73
C VAL A 86 -6.53 -2.00 1.59
N GLU A 87 -5.88 -2.39 0.50
CA GLU A 87 -4.57 -1.93 0.09
C GLU A 87 -4.69 -1.14 -1.21
N LEU A 88 -4.03 0.03 -1.24
CA LEU A 88 -3.89 0.84 -2.44
C LEU A 88 -2.44 0.69 -2.93
N GLY A 89 -2.26 0.01 -4.07
CA GLY A 89 -0.96 -0.32 -4.67
C GLY A 89 -0.47 -1.70 -4.25
N GLY A 90 -0.36 -2.64 -5.20
CA GLY A 90 0.03 -4.02 -4.92
C GLY A 90 1.36 -4.44 -5.55
N TYR A 91 1.80 -3.76 -6.62
CA TYR A 91 3.06 -4.04 -7.33
C TYR A 91 3.22 -5.54 -7.68
N VAL A 92 4.21 -6.24 -7.10
CA VAL A 92 4.40 -7.69 -7.31
C VAL A 92 3.67 -8.57 -6.30
N GLY A 93 2.91 -7.99 -5.37
CA GLY A 93 2.04 -8.71 -4.44
C GLY A 93 2.71 -9.16 -3.14
N TYR A 94 3.90 -8.65 -2.83
CA TYR A 94 4.61 -8.98 -1.58
C TYR A 94 3.76 -8.63 -0.35
N SER A 95 3.27 -7.39 -0.28
CA SER A 95 2.38 -6.92 0.80
C SER A 95 1.03 -7.65 0.78
N CYS A 96 0.47 -7.92 -0.41
CA CYS A 96 -0.76 -8.71 -0.54
C CYS A 96 -0.65 -10.08 0.15
N ILE A 97 0.48 -10.78 -0.04
CA ILE A 97 0.72 -12.10 0.53
C ILE A 97 0.98 -12.01 2.03
N LEU A 98 1.87 -11.09 2.43
CA LEU A 98 2.24 -10.90 3.83
C LEU A 98 1.03 -10.50 4.69
N PHE A 99 0.28 -9.49 4.25
CA PHE A 99 -0.87 -8.96 4.98
C PHE A 99 -2.09 -9.84 4.79
N GLY A 100 -2.29 -10.44 3.61
CA GLY A 100 -3.36 -11.41 3.38
C GLY A 100 -3.29 -12.59 4.36
N GLU A 101 -2.09 -13.14 4.58
CA GLU A 101 -1.89 -14.19 5.59
C GLU A 101 -2.13 -13.67 7.02
N ALA A 102 -1.68 -12.46 7.36
CA ALA A 102 -1.92 -11.87 8.68
C ALA A 102 -3.41 -11.63 8.95
N VAL A 103 -4.15 -11.12 7.95
CA VAL A 103 -5.60 -10.92 8.01
C VAL A 103 -6.32 -12.25 8.19
N ARG A 104 -5.92 -13.30 7.43
CA ARG A 104 -6.47 -14.65 7.58
C ARG A 104 -6.27 -15.19 9.00
N LYS A 105 -5.05 -15.07 9.55
CA LYS A 105 -4.74 -15.47 10.93
C LYS A 105 -5.51 -14.69 11.99
N ALA A 106 -5.77 -13.41 11.74
CA ALA A 106 -6.56 -12.56 12.62
C ALA A 106 -8.08 -12.83 12.56
N GLY A 107 -8.54 -13.71 11.66
CA GLY A 107 -9.96 -14.03 11.47
C GLY A 107 -10.70 -13.03 10.58
N GLY A 108 -9.97 -12.26 9.77
CA GLY A 108 -10.55 -11.35 8.79
C GLY A 108 -11.25 -12.08 7.65
N GLN A 109 -12.15 -11.38 6.96
CA GLN A 109 -13.02 -11.98 5.94
C GLN A 109 -12.57 -11.66 4.52
N ARG A 110 -12.03 -10.45 4.31
CA ARG A 110 -11.65 -9.94 2.99
C ARG A 110 -10.45 -9.03 3.07
N TYR A 111 -9.57 -9.18 2.08
CA TYR A 111 -8.49 -8.27 1.76
C TYR A 111 -8.63 -7.85 0.29
N PHE A 112 -8.77 -6.55 0.02
CA PHE A 112 -8.82 -6.03 -1.35
C PHE A 112 -7.52 -5.30 -1.67
N SER A 113 -6.82 -5.70 -2.74
CA SER A 113 -5.67 -4.96 -3.27
C SER A 113 -6.07 -4.25 -4.55
N LEU A 114 -5.90 -2.93 -4.61
CA LEU A 114 -6.28 -2.09 -5.75
C LEU A 114 -5.01 -1.78 -6.54
N GLU A 115 -4.90 -2.37 -7.72
CA GLU A 115 -3.72 -2.25 -8.58
C GLU A 115 -4.13 -1.62 -9.93
N ARG A 116 -3.46 -0.52 -10.29
CA ARG A 116 -3.75 0.21 -11.52
C ARG A 116 -3.27 -0.55 -12.74
N ASP A 117 -2.11 -1.19 -12.64
CA ASP A 117 -1.47 -1.83 -13.76
C ASP A 117 -1.99 -3.25 -14.00
N PRO A 118 -2.59 -3.55 -15.16
CA PRO A 118 -3.10 -4.89 -15.44
C PRO A 118 -1.99 -5.96 -15.48
N ALA A 119 -0.75 -5.60 -15.87
CA ALA A 119 0.35 -6.56 -15.89
C ALA A 119 0.80 -6.90 -14.47
N PHE A 120 0.92 -5.89 -13.60
CA PHE A 120 1.27 -6.10 -12.20
C PHE A 120 0.16 -6.86 -11.49
N ALA A 121 -1.11 -6.51 -11.72
CA ALA A 121 -2.25 -7.24 -11.18
C ALA A 121 -2.22 -8.74 -11.55
N ALA A 122 -1.82 -9.09 -12.78
CA ALA A 122 -1.66 -10.48 -13.20
C ALA A 122 -0.53 -11.20 -12.43
N VAL A 123 0.58 -10.52 -12.17
CA VAL A 123 1.67 -11.02 -11.31
C VAL A 123 1.17 -11.26 -9.89
N ILE A 124 0.48 -10.28 -9.28
CA ILE A 124 -0.09 -10.38 -7.94
C ILE A 124 -1.03 -11.59 -7.86
N MET A 125 -2.00 -11.70 -8.77
CA MET A 125 -2.97 -12.80 -8.78
C MET A 125 -2.28 -14.16 -8.88
N SER A 126 -1.22 -14.27 -9.69
CA SER A 126 -0.46 -15.52 -9.86
C SER A 126 0.34 -15.91 -8.61
N LEU A 127 0.91 -14.93 -7.90
CA LEU A 127 1.69 -15.19 -6.68
C LEU A 127 0.79 -15.39 -5.45
N VAL A 128 -0.35 -14.68 -5.37
CA VAL A 128 -1.39 -14.91 -4.35
C VAL A 128 -1.99 -16.31 -4.48
N ASP A 129 -2.24 -16.76 -5.71
CA ASP A 129 -2.69 -18.13 -5.96
C ASP A 129 -1.64 -19.17 -5.55
N LEU A 130 -0.38 -18.93 -5.94
CA LEU A 130 0.73 -19.79 -5.52
C LEU A 130 0.87 -19.84 -4.00
N ALA A 131 0.60 -18.76 -3.29
CA ALA A 131 0.62 -18.69 -1.83
C ALA A 131 -0.59 -19.36 -1.16
N GLY A 132 -1.62 -19.77 -1.92
CA GLY A 132 -2.85 -20.35 -1.38
C GLY A 132 -3.70 -19.32 -0.61
N LEU A 133 -3.76 -18.08 -1.11
CA LEU A 133 -4.48 -16.95 -0.49
C LEU A 133 -5.64 -16.41 -1.35
N SER A 134 -5.96 -17.08 -2.48
CA SER A 134 -7.01 -16.65 -3.43
C SER A 134 -8.41 -16.51 -2.82
N ASP A 135 -8.68 -17.15 -1.67
CA ASP A 135 -9.94 -17.06 -0.93
C ASP A 135 -10.02 -15.79 -0.04
N THR A 136 -8.87 -15.25 0.34
CA THR A 136 -8.71 -14.13 1.27
C THR A 136 -8.44 -12.82 0.53
N VAL A 137 -7.51 -12.85 -0.42
CA VAL A 137 -7.01 -11.69 -1.17
C VAL A 137 -7.74 -11.59 -2.52
N LYS A 138 -8.33 -10.43 -2.79
CA LYS A 138 -8.97 -10.08 -4.06
C LYS A 138 -8.28 -8.89 -4.70
N VAL A 139 -7.73 -9.10 -5.88
CA VAL A 139 -7.07 -8.05 -6.67
C VAL A 139 -8.12 -7.36 -7.56
N ILE A 140 -8.15 -6.04 -7.50
CA ILE A 140 -9.09 -5.19 -8.23
C ILE A 140 -8.28 -4.32 -9.18
N VAL A 141 -8.44 -4.56 -10.48
CA VAL A 141 -7.70 -3.84 -11.52
C VAL A 141 -8.37 -2.50 -11.82
N GLY A 142 -7.59 -1.43 -11.86
CA GLY A 142 -8.03 -0.07 -12.18
C GLY A 142 -7.42 0.96 -11.24
N SER A 143 -7.64 2.26 -11.52
CA SER A 143 -7.22 3.30 -10.58
C SER A 143 -7.90 3.12 -9.23
N SER A 144 -7.22 3.58 -8.17
CA SER A 144 -7.66 3.41 -6.79
C SER A 144 -9.03 4.07 -6.55
N ASP A 145 -9.22 5.30 -7.02
CA ASP A 145 -10.48 6.05 -6.91
C ASP A 145 -11.68 5.36 -7.58
N GLU A 146 -11.54 4.93 -8.84
CA GLU A 146 -12.58 4.19 -9.56
C GLU A 146 -12.89 2.84 -8.90
N SER A 147 -11.86 2.16 -8.41
CA SER A 147 -11.99 0.88 -7.74
C SER A 147 -12.69 1.01 -6.37
N ILE A 148 -12.35 2.04 -5.59
CA ILE A 148 -13.05 2.40 -4.34
C ILE A 148 -14.54 2.66 -4.63
N ALA A 149 -14.84 3.49 -5.63
CA ALA A 149 -16.22 3.82 -6.00
C ALA A 149 -17.01 2.59 -6.46
N ARG A 150 -16.40 1.71 -7.26
CA ARG A 150 -17.02 0.46 -7.74
C ARG A 150 -17.29 -0.54 -6.61
N LEU A 151 -16.32 -0.75 -5.72
CA LEU A 151 -16.50 -1.65 -4.59
C LEU A 151 -17.58 -1.15 -3.62
N THR A 152 -17.66 0.17 -3.42
CA THR A 152 -18.66 0.80 -2.56
C THR A 152 -20.06 0.71 -3.16
N SER A 153 -20.22 1.12 -4.43
CA SER A 153 -21.52 1.11 -5.12
C SER A 153 -22.09 -0.30 -5.31
N SER A 154 -21.23 -1.32 -5.47
CA SER A 154 -21.64 -2.73 -5.50
C SER A 154 -21.90 -3.33 -4.10
N GLY A 155 -21.64 -2.59 -3.02
CA GLY A 155 -21.84 -3.03 -1.64
C GLY A 155 -20.84 -4.07 -1.14
N GLN A 156 -19.73 -4.28 -1.87
CA GLN A 156 -18.66 -5.20 -1.50
C GLN A 156 -17.81 -4.67 -0.34
N ILE A 157 -17.68 -3.34 -0.25
CA ILE A 157 -17.13 -2.65 0.91
C ILE A 157 -18.16 -1.68 1.46
N LYS A 158 -18.29 -1.65 2.78
CA LYS A 158 -19.16 -0.71 3.51
C LYS A 158 -18.42 0.02 4.62
N HIS A 159 -17.28 -0.54 5.03
CA HIS A 159 -16.40 -0.03 6.06
C HIS A 159 -15.02 -0.63 5.81
N ILE A 160 -13.98 0.16 6.07
CA ILE A 160 -12.59 -0.29 6.03
C ILE A 160 -12.05 -0.26 7.45
N ASP A 161 -11.77 -1.43 8.01
CA ASP A 161 -11.20 -1.56 9.36
C ASP A 161 -9.71 -1.15 9.34
N LEU A 162 -8.99 -1.55 8.29
CA LEU A 162 -7.59 -1.19 8.08
C LEU A 162 -7.31 -0.87 6.59
N MET A 163 -6.75 0.30 6.30
CA MET A 163 -6.30 0.71 4.97
C MET A 163 -4.77 0.82 4.92
N PHE A 164 -4.13 0.15 3.97
CA PHE A 164 -2.71 0.30 3.68
C PHE A 164 -2.52 1.17 2.42
N LEU A 165 -1.70 2.22 2.51
CA LEU A 165 -1.44 3.15 1.41
C LEU A 165 0.02 3.01 0.95
N ASP A 166 0.22 2.42 -0.23
CA ASP A 166 1.53 2.23 -0.84
C ASP A 166 1.52 2.40 -2.38
N HIS A 167 0.72 3.34 -2.88
CA HIS A 167 0.54 3.57 -4.31
C HIS A 167 1.13 4.92 -4.75
N TYR A 168 0.49 5.52 -5.74
CA TYR A 168 0.78 6.83 -6.28
C TYR A 168 0.67 7.93 -5.22
N LYS A 169 1.80 8.48 -4.79
CA LYS A 169 1.88 9.43 -3.67
C LYS A 169 0.90 10.62 -3.77
N PRO A 170 0.71 11.27 -4.93
CA PRO A 170 -0.29 12.33 -5.06
C PRO A 170 -1.75 11.92 -4.78
N ALA A 171 -2.08 10.63 -4.88
CA ALA A 171 -3.44 10.13 -4.66
C ALA A 171 -3.76 9.79 -3.20
N TYR A 172 -2.78 9.76 -2.28
CA TYR A 172 -3.02 9.34 -0.89
C TYR A 172 -4.11 10.17 -0.20
N THR A 173 -3.98 11.50 -0.25
CA THR A 173 -4.96 12.40 0.39
C THR A 173 -6.29 12.41 -0.37
N THR A 174 -6.27 12.31 -1.70
CA THR A 174 -7.52 12.34 -2.50
C THR A 174 -8.33 11.08 -2.30
N ASP A 175 -7.68 9.93 -2.20
CA ASP A 175 -8.32 8.64 -2.02
C ASP A 175 -8.80 8.45 -0.58
N LEU A 176 -8.02 8.90 0.41
CA LEU A 176 -8.51 8.98 1.79
C LEU A 176 -9.78 9.82 1.86
N LYS A 177 -9.77 11.04 1.30
CA LYS A 177 -10.97 11.90 1.26
C LYS A 177 -12.14 11.23 0.57
N LEU A 178 -11.92 10.55 -0.57
CA LEU A 178 -12.97 9.79 -1.22
C LEU A 178 -13.55 8.72 -0.28
N CYS A 179 -12.71 7.95 0.41
CA CYS A 179 -13.16 6.95 1.37
C CYS A 179 -13.96 7.56 2.54
N GLU A 180 -13.57 8.73 3.04
CA GLU A 180 -14.29 9.44 4.08
C GLU A 180 -15.67 9.93 3.61
N GLU A 181 -15.75 10.54 2.41
CA GLU A 181 -16.99 11.03 1.82
C GLU A 181 -17.98 9.90 1.53
N LEU A 182 -17.46 8.74 1.13
CA LEU A 182 -18.23 7.51 0.93
C LEU A 182 -18.59 6.78 2.24
N GLY A 183 -18.15 7.29 3.40
CA GLY A 183 -18.44 6.69 4.70
C GLY A 183 -17.72 5.36 4.97
N LEU A 184 -16.65 5.07 4.22
CA LEU A 184 -15.83 3.87 4.41
C LEU A 184 -14.88 4.00 5.60
N ILE A 185 -14.41 5.22 5.86
CA ILE A 185 -13.61 5.55 7.04
C ILE A 185 -14.53 6.08 8.13
N THR A 186 -14.54 5.40 9.27
CA THR A 186 -15.32 5.82 10.44
C THR A 186 -14.47 5.65 11.69
N LYS A 187 -14.97 6.11 12.84
CA LYS A 187 -14.34 5.80 14.13
C LYS A 187 -14.04 4.30 14.25
N GLY A 188 -12.79 3.97 14.59
CA GLY A 188 -12.26 2.61 14.62
C GLY A 188 -11.44 2.22 13.39
N SER A 189 -11.62 2.88 12.25
CA SER A 189 -10.77 2.67 11.07
C SER A 189 -9.32 3.05 11.36
N VAL A 190 -8.39 2.25 10.85
CA VAL A 190 -6.96 2.45 10.99
C VAL A 190 -6.33 2.58 9.61
N LEU A 191 -5.38 3.50 9.45
CA LEU A 191 -4.61 3.71 8.25
C LEU A 191 -3.14 3.42 8.54
N ALA A 192 -2.46 2.76 7.61
CA ALA A 192 -1.01 2.57 7.61
C ALA A 192 -0.47 3.07 6.28
N ALA A 193 0.25 4.19 6.28
CA ALA A 193 0.80 4.80 5.07
C ALA A 193 2.32 4.59 4.98
N ASP A 194 2.77 4.07 3.84
CA ASP A 194 4.18 3.80 3.57
C ASP A 194 4.88 4.92 2.79
N ASN A 195 6.21 4.98 2.95
CA ASN A 195 7.15 5.95 2.37
C ASN A 195 6.84 7.40 2.70
N VAL A 196 6.39 7.65 3.92
CA VAL A 196 6.05 9.00 4.40
C VAL A 196 7.30 9.83 4.75
N ILE A 197 8.48 9.22 4.85
CA ILE A 197 9.76 9.92 5.01
C ILE A 197 10.48 10.04 3.66
N LYS A 198 10.67 8.93 2.92
CA LYS A 198 11.32 8.93 1.60
C LYS A 198 10.54 8.06 0.61
N PRO A 199 9.97 8.62 -0.49
CA PRO A 199 10.16 9.98 -0.99
C PRO A 199 9.36 11.06 -0.25
N GLY A 200 8.49 10.66 0.69
CA GLY A 200 7.69 11.58 1.49
C GLY A 200 6.32 11.86 0.88
N ASN A 201 5.35 12.13 1.76
CA ASN A 201 4.01 12.57 1.37
C ASN A 201 3.51 13.70 2.28
N PRO A 202 4.04 14.93 2.13
CA PRO A 202 3.67 16.05 2.97
C PRO A 202 2.16 16.37 2.98
N PRO A 203 1.43 16.34 1.84
CA PRO A 203 -0.01 16.61 1.84
C PRO A 203 -0.81 15.59 2.65
N TYR A 204 -0.41 14.32 2.62
CA TYR A 204 -1.05 13.28 3.43
C TYR A 204 -0.78 13.49 4.92
N LEU A 205 0.50 13.66 5.28
CA LEU A 205 0.91 13.86 6.68
C LEU A 205 0.27 15.09 7.31
N GLU A 206 0.23 16.20 6.56
CA GLU A 206 -0.44 17.42 7.01
C GLU A 206 -1.93 17.17 7.25
N TYR A 207 -2.60 16.46 6.35
CA TYR A 207 -4.03 16.19 6.47
C TYR A 207 -4.38 15.31 7.68
N VAL A 208 -3.67 14.19 7.89
CA VAL A 208 -3.96 13.25 8.99
C VAL A 208 -3.49 13.73 10.36
N ARG A 209 -2.66 14.76 10.42
CA ARG A 209 -2.18 15.40 11.67
C ARG A 209 -2.94 16.69 12.00
N SER A 210 -3.69 17.25 11.07
CA SER A 210 -4.46 18.48 11.27
C SER A 210 -5.68 18.29 12.18
N SER A 211 -6.00 19.34 12.93
CA SER A 211 -7.23 19.38 13.73
C SER A 211 -8.48 19.46 12.85
N VAL A 212 -9.66 19.22 13.42
CA VAL A 212 -10.94 19.39 12.72
C VAL A 212 -11.11 20.83 12.25
N GLU A 213 -10.79 21.82 13.09
CA GLU A 213 -10.90 23.24 12.75
C GLU A 213 -10.03 23.60 11.54
N GLU A 214 -8.81 23.07 11.48
CA GLU A 214 -7.88 23.28 10.36
C GLU A 214 -8.42 22.64 9.08
N LYS A 215 -8.88 21.39 9.15
CA LYS A 215 -9.47 20.67 8.00
C LYS A 215 -10.71 21.39 7.47
N VAL A 216 -11.60 21.83 8.35
CA VAL A 216 -12.81 22.60 7.99
C VAL A 216 -12.43 23.94 7.35
N LYS A 217 -11.43 24.65 7.87
CA LYS A 217 -10.95 25.92 7.30
C LYS A 217 -10.39 25.71 5.88
N LYS A 218 -9.54 24.71 5.68
CA LYS A 218 -8.97 24.40 4.35
C LYS A 218 -10.04 23.97 3.35
N ALA A 219 -10.98 23.13 3.76
CA ALA A 219 -12.09 22.71 2.91
C ALA A 219 -12.92 23.90 2.39
N LYS A 220 -13.08 24.97 3.19
CA LYS A 220 -13.78 26.22 2.80
C LYS A 220 -12.98 27.12 1.86
N LEU A 221 -11.67 27.21 2.04
CA LEU A 221 -10.80 28.05 1.22
C LEU A 221 -10.66 27.51 -0.21
N GLY A 222 -10.81 26.20 -0.39
CA GLY A 222 -10.57 25.53 -1.66
C GLY A 222 -9.07 25.46 -2.00
N GLY A 223 -8.66 24.44 -2.75
CA GLY A 223 -7.28 24.36 -3.25
C GLY A 223 -6.29 23.59 -2.37
N ASP A 224 -6.68 22.44 -1.80
CA ASP A 224 -5.69 21.50 -1.28
C ASP A 224 -4.85 20.95 -2.45
N SER A 225 -3.62 21.43 -2.55
CA SER A 225 -2.63 20.88 -3.49
C SER A 225 -2.15 19.54 -2.96
N HIS A 226 -2.62 18.46 -3.58
CA HIS A 226 -2.25 17.07 -3.26
C HIS A 226 -0.86 16.69 -3.81
N THR A 227 -0.18 17.62 -4.49
CA THR A 227 1.18 17.43 -5.04
C THR A 227 2.23 18.28 -4.34
N ASN A 228 1.84 19.19 -3.43
CA ASN A 228 2.77 20.11 -2.80
C ASN A 228 3.85 19.36 -1.98
N GLY A 229 5.12 19.65 -2.25
CA GLY A 229 6.24 18.97 -1.58
C GLY A 229 6.49 17.52 -2.04
N ILE A 230 5.80 17.03 -3.07
CA ILE A 230 6.09 15.77 -3.73
C ILE A 230 7.01 16.06 -4.93
N ALA A 231 8.08 15.27 -5.09
CA ALA A 231 9.01 15.41 -6.22
C ALA A 231 8.29 15.29 -7.58
N GLU A 232 8.65 16.13 -8.55
CA GLU A 232 7.99 16.18 -9.87
C GLU A 232 8.02 14.84 -10.60
N THR A 233 9.11 14.07 -10.46
CA THR A 233 9.23 12.71 -11.00
C THR A 233 8.13 11.79 -10.46
N ASN A 234 7.83 11.88 -9.16
CA ASN A 234 6.74 11.12 -8.53
C ASN A 234 5.36 11.64 -8.93
N VAL A 235 5.23 12.94 -9.26
CA VAL A 235 3.97 13.54 -9.76
C VAL A 235 3.70 13.19 -11.23
N LYS A 236 4.73 12.89 -12.01
CA LYS A 236 4.60 12.54 -13.44
C LYS A 236 4.76 11.06 -13.73
N MET A 237 4.93 10.24 -12.69
CA MET A 237 5.28 8.82 -12.78
C MET A 237 4.39 8.01 -13.73
N TYR A 238 3.09 8.31 -13.75
CA TYR A 238 2.12 7.62 -14.61
C TYR A 238 1.71 8.39 -15.87
N GLU A 239 2.22 9.60 -16.06
CA GLU A 239 1.73 10.52 -17.11
C GLU A 239 2.00 9.98 -18.52
N SER A 240 3.17 9.38 -18.76
CA SER A 240 3.52 8.81 -20.07
C SER A 240 2.65 7.63 -20.47
N ARG A 241 2.19 6.83 -19.50
CA ARG A 241 1.45 5.58 -19.74
C ARG A 241 -0.07 5.78 -19.73
N TYR A 242 -0.57 6.63 -18.84
CA TYR A 242 -2.01 6.80 -18.61
C TYR A 242 -2.50 8.22 -18.85
N GLY A 243 -1.64 9.12 -19.32
CA GLY A 243 -1.94 10.54 -19.43
C GLY A 243 -1.99 11.23 -18.07
N LYS A 244 -2.38 12.51 -18.07
CA LYS A 244 -2.49 13.31 -16.85
C LYS A 244 -3.47 12.63 -15.88
N ALA A 245 -3.03 12.43 -14.63
CA ALA A 245 -3.86 11.84 -13.60
C ALA A 245 -5.11 12.70 -13.33
N ASN A 246 -6.27 12.06 -13.36
CA ASN A 246 -7.52 12.60 -12.84
C ASN A 246 -7.70 12.04 -11.45
N PHE A 247 -7.74 12.91 -10.44
CA PHE A 247 -7.97 12.53 -9.05
C PHE A 247 -9.42 12.80 -8.67
N SER A 248 -9.90 12.09 -7.64
CA SER A 248 -11.17 12.42 -7.01
C SER A 248 -11.20 13.87 -6.53
N ASN A 249 -12.31 14.56 -6.81
CA ASN A 249 -12.58 15.92 -6.32
C ASN A 249 -13.25 15.92 -4.93
N SER A 250 -13.31 14.76 -4.28
CA SER A 250 -13.93 14.60 -2.97
C SER A 250 -13.38 15.60 -1.95
N LYS A 251 -14.28 16.13 -1.13
CA LYS A 251 -13.91 17.04 -0.03
C LYS A 251 -13.53 16.28 1.25
N GLY A 252 -13.78 14.97 1.28
CA GLY A 252 -13.65 14.14 2.47
C GLY A 252 -14.65 14.51 3.55
N ASN A 253 -14.38 14.03 4.77
CA ASN A 253 -15.13 14.41 5.95
C ASN A 253 -14.19 15.13 6.92
N PRO A 254 -14.13 16.48 6.86
CA PRO A 254 -13.20 17.25 7.69
C PRO A 254 -13.51 17.18 9.19
N ASN A 255 -14.65 16.60 9.59
CA ASN A 255 -15.04 16.44 10.99
C ASN A 255 -14.45 15.18 11.64
N LEU A 256 -13.84 14.27 10.88
CA LEU A 256 -13.18 13.10 11.46
C LEU A 256 -11.95 13.52 12.27
N VAL A 257 -11.78 12.90 13.43
CA VAL A 257 -10.66 13.11 14.33
C VAL A 257 -9.66 11.98 14.14
N TYR A 258 -8.41 12.35 13.84
CA TYR A 258 -7.33 11.41 13.64
C TYR A 258 -6.27 11.55 14.73
N GLU A 259 -5.80 10.41 15.24
CA GLU A 259 -4.57 10.32 16.02
C GLU A 259 -3.52 9.61 15.18
N SER A 260 -2.42 10.30 14.88
CA SER A 260 -1.39 9.81 13.98
C SER A 260 -0.03 9.70 14.67
N LYS A 261 0.70 8.62 14.38
CA LYS A 261 2.03 8.36 14.92
C LYS A 261 2.94 7.76 13.85
N LEU A 262 4.11 8.36 13.68
CA LEU A 262 5.18 7.82 12.85
C LEU A 262 5.90 6.68 13.57
N ASN A 263 6.03 5.54 12.88
CA ASN A 263 6.79 4.39 13.34
C ASN A 263 8.00 4.22 12.42
N ASN A 264 9.15 4.69 12.90
CA ASN A 264 10.41 4.63 12.14
C ASN A 264 10.84 3.18 11.89
N SER A 265 11.33 2.92 10.69
CA SER A 265 11.76 1.61 10.19
C SER A 265 12.79 1.78 9.07
N TYR A 266 12.97 0.75 8.26
CA TYR A 266 13.87 0.73 7.11
C TYR A 266 13.17 0.22 5.85
N GLU A 267 13.58 0.75 4.71
CA GLU A 267 13.34 0.14 3.39
C GLU A 267 14.09 -1.20 3.26
N PRO A 268 13.71 -2.07 2.31
CA PRO A 268 14.44 -3.32 2.03
C PRO A 268 15.94 -3.13 1.72
N THR A 269 16.36 -1.94 1.29
CA THR A 269 17.76 -1.58 1.03
C THR A 269 18.52 -1.11 2.27
N GLY A 270 17.83 -0.90 3.39
CA GLY A 270 18.41 -0.39 4.63
C GLY A 270 18.37 1.13 4.79
N GLU A 271 17.79 1.85 3.84
CA GLU A 271 17.54 3.29 3.96
C GLU A 271 16.48 3.55 5.06
N PRO A 272 16.69 4.53 5.97
CA PRO A 272 15.69 4.88 6.97
C PRO A 272 14.38 5.40 6.35
N ASP A 273 13.26 4.87 6.82
CA ASP A 273 11.91 5.29 6.44
C ASP A 273 10.92 5.02 7.61
N GLY A 274 9.62 4.87 7.36
CA GLY A 274 8.66 4.54 8.40
C GLY A 274 7.22 4.46 7.91
N ILE A 275 6.36 3.92 8.77
CA ILE A 275 4.92 3.83 8.56
C ILE A 275 4.22 4.89 9.42
N GLU A 276 3.44 5.76 8.81
CA GLU A 276 2.49 6.61 9.55
C GLU A 276 1.25 5.76 9.88
N ILE A 277 1.05 5.47 11.16
CA ILE A 277 -0.18 4.81 11.64
C ILE A 277 -1.14 5.90 12.10
N THR A 278 -2.31 5.94 11.50
CA THR A 278 -3.38 6.90 11.82
C THR A 278 -4.63 6.15 12.26
N ARG A 279 -5.25 6.57 13.37
CA ARG A 279 -6.51 6.00 13.87
C ARG A 279 -7.61 7.04 13.82
N CYS A 280 -8.75 6.69 13.26
CA CYS A 280 -9.96 7.50 13.35
C CYS A 280 -10.58 7.31 14.74
N VAL A 281 -10.57 8.35 15.58
CA VAL A 281 -11.00 8.27 16.98
C VAL A 281 -12.34 8.96 17.26
N GLY A 282 -12.82 9.79 16.33
CA GLY A 282 -14.04 10.58 16.46
C GLY A 282 -14.57 11.06 15.12
#